data_AF-A0A0W0SIA5-F1
#
_entry.id   AF-A0A0W0SIA5-F1
#
_cell.length_a   1.000
_cell.length_b   1.000
_cell.length_c   1.000
_cell.angle_alpha   90.00
_cell.angle_beta   90.00
_cell.angle_gamma   90.00
#
_symmetry.space_group_name_H-M   'P 1'
#
loop_
_entity.id
_entity.type
_entity.pdbx_description
1 polymer ?
#
loop_
_entity_poly.entity_id
_entity_poly.type
_entity_poly.pdbx_seq_one_letter_code
_entity_poly.pdbx_strand_id
1 'polypeptide(L)'
;MSSHLQHAQLILEIDKNKKNIEELTTKYAIFFKQEPQGKGLLGQVHDFRNLAALVEINELEKQALKKNNWDYVREHYSRIRQKIVEYFNTLLSAQKKLSSLDLQENRKNFELEAVKYLRALEAAQNCHLKLIEDLGKSINKKNFEAKYQFLDKEREWLDLETSKFKRHLEEVSETFIQKQITSPEKNAEIDLKEALDNLQHYYTLTYDTHYGESGFWRWIKNLLQNSDRVKEVNFLATLSKHPDCTDAVRMQAIFLVHNKINASELFAQGSKLKDILRGLSESNVHVREHDDNLAHFLSEHPDLGNLMPKNLRNYYDDNSKDYQKIGSATLLQ
;
A
#
# COMPACT_ATOMS: atom_id res chain seq x y z
N MET A 1 -11.23 -12.05 -37.96
CA MET A 1 -10.89 -10.64 -37.66
C MET A 1 -9.81 -10.22 -38.67
N SER A 2 -9.84 -9.02 -39.25
CA SER A 2 -8.80 -8.63 -40.23
C SER A 2 -7.48 -8.27 -39.53
N SER A 3 -6.33 -8.46 -40.20
CA SER A 3 -4.99 -8.18 -39.65
C SER A 3 -4.80 -6.73 -39.20
N HIS A 4 -5.47 -5.78 -39.87
CA HIS A 4 -5.54 -4.39 -39.44
C HIS A 4 -6.25 -4.20 -38.10
N LEU A 5 -7.34 -4.96 -37.87
CA LEU A 5 -8.14 -4.86 -36.64
C LEU A 5 -7.43 -5.54 -35.46
N GLN A 6 -6.72 -6.65 -35.72
CA GLN A 6 -5.79 -7.29 -34.77
C GLN A 6 -4.67 -6.33 -34.33
N HIS A 7 -4.00 -5.68 -35.29
CA HIS A 7 -2.93 -4.72 -34.99
C HIS A 7 -3.44 -3.52 -34.18
N ALA A 8 -4.59 -2.96 -34.55
CA ALA A 8 -5.20 -1.84 -33.81
C ALA A 8 -5.58 -2.21 -32.37
N GLN A 9 -6.14 -3.41 -32.15
CA GLN A 9 -6.47 -3.88 -30.80
C GLN A 9 -5.22 -4.02 -29.93
N LEU A 10 -4.15 -4.59 -30.49
CA LEU A 10 -2.88 -4.76 -29.78
C LEU A 10 -2.27 -3.40 -29.35
N ILE A 11 -2.39 -2.36 -30.18
CA ILE A 11 -1.97 -0.99 -29.83
C ILE A 11 -2.77 -0.45 -28.63
N LEU A 12 -4.09 -0.59 -28.63
CA LEU A 12 -4.93 -0.10 -27.54
C LEU A 12 -4.59 -0.76 -26.20
N GLU A 13 -4.35 -2.06 -26.22
CA GLU A 13 -4.08 -2.83 -25.02
C GLU A 13 -2.65 -2.59 -24.50
N ILE A 14 -1.67 -2.41 -25.37
CA ILE A 14 -0.31 -2.10 -24.93
C ILE A 14 -0.19 -0.68 -24.37
N ASP A 15 -0.99 0.27 -24.89
CA ASP A 15 -1.10 1.62 -24.33
C ASP A 15 -1.69 1.61 -22.92
N LYS A 16 -2.59 0.67 -22.62
CA LYS A 16 -3.08 0.44 -21.25
C LYS A 16 -1.95 -0.01 -20.32
N ASN A 17 -1.12 -0.96 -20.75
CA ASN A 17 0.04 -1.40 -19.97
C ASN A 17 1.02 -0.25 -19.72
N LYS A 18 1.29 0.58 -20.74
CA LYS A 18 2.12 1.78 -20.59
C LYS A 18 1.60 2.70 -19.49
N LYS A 19 0.30 3.04 -19.53
CA LYS A 19 -0.33 3.89 -18.51
C LYS A 19 -0.25 3.27 -17.11
N ASN A 20 -0.48 1.96 -16.99
CA ASN A 20 -0.35 1.26 -15.70
C ASN A 20 1.07 1.36 -15.12
N ILE A 21 2.09 1.20 -15.97
CA ILE A 21 3.50 1.33 -15.56
C ILE A 21 3.80 2.78 -15.17
N GLU A 22 3.35 3.78 -15.95
CA GLU A 22 3.53 5.21 -15.63
C GLU A 22 2.85 5.62 -14.32
N GLU A 23 1.64 5.11 -14.05
CA GLU A 23 0.95 5.30 -12.78
C GLU A 23 1.72 4.67 -11.61
N LEU A 24 2.26 3.46 -11.79
CA LEU A 24 3.08 2.80 -10.77
C LEU A 24 4.34 3.59 -10.49
N THR A 25 5.05 4.06 -11.51
CA THR A 25 6.22 4.93 -11.37
C THR A 25 5.89 6.18 -10.56
N THR A 26 4.74 6.81 -10.86
CA THR A 26 4.29 8.02 -10.16
C THR A 26 3.95 7.74 -8.70
N LYS A 27 3.16 6.71 -8.42
CA LYS A 27 2.78 6.32 -7.04
C LYS A 27 3.99 5.91 -6.22
N TYR A 28 4.90 5.15 -6.81
CA TYR A 28 6.15 4.73 -6.19
C TYR A 28 7.04 5.92 -5.84
N ALA A 29 7.16 6.91 -6.74
CA ALA A 29 7.90 8.13 -6.49
C ALA A 29 7.27 9.02 -5.40
N ILE A 30 5.95 8.97 -5.20
CA ILE A 30 5.24 9.73 -4.15
C ILE A 30 5.41 9.04 -2.79
N PHE A 31 5.20 7.72 -2.71
CA PHE A 31 5.30 6.94 -1.47
C PHE A 31 6.66 7.13 -0.78
N PHE A 32 7.76 7.04 -1.53
CA PHE A 32 9.11 7.20 -0.96
C PHE A 32 9.54 8.65 -0.72
N LYS A 33 8.81 9.64 -1.25
CA LYS A 33 9.04 11.06 -0.93
C LYS A 33 8.37 11.48 0.39
N GLN A 34 7.33 10.75 0.81
CA GLN A 34 6.51 11.11 1.97
C GLN A 34 6.93 10.40 3.27
N GLU A 35 7.81 9.40 3.22
CA GLU A 35 8.35 8.80 4.45
C GLU A 35 9.34 9.75 5.18
N PRO A 36 9.07 10.16 6.44
CA PRO A 36 9.89 11.15 7.17
C PRO A 36 11.33 10.70 7.46
N GLN A 37 11.58 9.39 7.50
CA GLN A 37 12.92 8.81 7.67
C GLN A 37 13.57 8.41 6.32
N GLY A 38 12.84 8.58 5.21
CA GLY A 38 13.23 8.25 3.84
C GLY A 38 14.26 9.23 3.25
N LYS A 39 15.44 9.33 3.86
CA LYS A 39 16.66 9.77 3.14
C LYS A 39 17.21 8.60 2.30
N GLY A 40 16.32 7.95 1.54
CA GLY A 40 16.61 6.89 0.59
C GLY A 40 17.09 7.43 -0.76
N LEU A 41 17.40 6.54 -1.71
CA LEU A 41 17.93 6.88 -3.04
C LEU A 41 16.98 7.84 -3.79
N LEU A 42 15.67 7.73 -3.57
CA LEU A 42 14.64 8.53 -4.25
C LEU A 42 14.45 9.95 -3.68
N GLY A 43 14.88 10.20 -2.44
CA GLY A 43 14.96 11.54 -1.86
C GLY A 43 16.20 12.32 -2.33
N GLN A 44 17.18 11.65 -2.94
CA GLN A 44 18.45 12.24 -3.38
C GLN A 44 18.65 12.25 -4.91
N VAL A 45 18.00 11.35 -5.64
CA VAL A 45 18.19 11.18 -7.09
C VAL A 45 16.96 11.69 -7.84
N HIS A 46 17.09 12.86 -8.48
CA HIS A 46 16.03 13.48 -9.27
C HIS A 46 15.63 12.70 -10.54
N ASP A 47 16.47 11.78 -11.00
CA ASP A 47 16.20 10.92 -12.16
C ASP A 47 16.80 9.53 -11.94
N PHE A 48 15.97 8.58 -11.50
CA PHE A 48 16.39 7.21 -11.21
C PHE A 48 16.92 6.48 -12.46
N ARG A 49 16.65 6.97 -13.68
CA ARG A 49 17.09 6.35 -14.93
C ARG A 49 18.61 6.37 -15.13
N ASN A 50 19.33 7.21 -14.39
CA ASN A 50 20.79 7.37 -14.50
C ASN A 50 21.58 6.63 -13.40
N LEU A 51 20.94 5.73 -12.65
CA LEU A 51 21.63 4.91 -11.66
C LEU A 51 22.61 3.92 -12.33
N ALA A 52 23.83 3.82 -11.82
CA ALA A 52 24.85 2.87 -12.31
C ALA A 52 24.34 1.42 -12.32
N ALA A 53 23.46 1.08 -11.39
CA ALA A 53 22.83 -0.24 -11.29
C ALA A 53 21.85 -0.56 -12.44
N LEU A 54 21.49 0.42 -13.27
CA LEU A 54 20.56 0.28 -14.40
C LEU A 54 21.25 0.27 -15.77
N VAL A 55 22.58 0.40 -15.82
CA VAL A 55 23.37 0.49 -17.06
C VAL A 55 23.06 -0.68 -17.99
N GLU A 56 22.95 -1.90 -17.45
CA GLU A 56 22.66 -3.10 -18.25
C GLU A 56 21.29 -3.00 -18.95
N ILE A 57 20.21 -2.70 -18.22
CA ILE A 57 18.86 -2.55 -18.80
C ILE A 57 18.81 -1.40 -19.80
N ASN A 58 19.40 -0.26 -19.46
CA ASN A 58 19.43 0.91 -20.33
C ASN A 58 20.15 0.61 -21.65
N GLU A 59 21.26 -0.12 -21.61
CA GLU A 59 22.00 -0.49 -22.81
C GLU A 59 21.26 -1.55 -23.63
N LEU A 60 20.61 -2.54 -22.99
CA LEU A 60 19.76 -3.51 -23.68
C LEU A 60 18.60 -2.85 -24.42
N GLU A 61 17.89 -1.93 -23.76
CA GLU A 61 16.80 -1.17 -24.38
C GLU A 61 17.31 -0.30 -25.52
N LYS A 62 18.38 0.47 -25.29
CA LYS A 62 18.99 1.32 -26.31
C LYS A 62 19.40 0.53 -27.56
N GLN A 63 20.01 -0.64 -27.36
CA GLN A 63 20.38 -1.51 -28.47
C GLN A 63 19.15 -1.99 -29.23
N ALA A 64 18.12 -2.46 -28.52
CA ALA A 64 16.85 -2.88 -29.12
C ALA A 64 16.23 -1.76 -29.96
N LEU A 65 16.12 -0.55 -29.41
CA LEU A 65 15.44 0.58 -30.06
C LEU A 65 16.23 1.16 -31.25
N LYS A 66 17.55 0.96 -31.31
CA LYS A 66 18.42 1.49 -32.37
C LYS A 66 18.24 0.78 -33.72
N LYS A 67 17.84 -0.50 -33.73
CA LYS A 67 17.74 -1.28 -34.98
C LYS A 67 16.29 -1.53 -35.37
N ASN A 68 15.96 -1.31 -36.64
CA ASN A 68 14.68 -1.69 -37.23
C ASN A 68 14.72 -3.13 -37.76
N ASN A 69 14.96 -4.10 -36.87
CA ASN A 69 14.98 -5.53 -37.21
C ASN A 69 14.23 -6.33 -36.14
N TRP A 70 13.17 -7.02 -36.55
CA TRP A 70 12.30 -7.77 -35.65
C TRP A 70 13.04 -8.76 -34.75
N ASP A 71 13.86 -9.64 -35.34
CA ASP A 71 14.53 -10.70 -34.60
C ASP A 71 15.56 -10.12 -33.62
N TYR A 72 16.25 -9.06 -34.03
CA TYR A 72 17.17 -8.33 -33.17
C TYR A 72 16.48 -7.68 -31.96
N VAL A 73 15.36 -6.99 -32.18
CA VAL A 73 14.58 -6.36 -31.10
C VAL A 73 14.02 -7.45 -30.17
N ARG A 74 13.49 -8.54 -30.74
CA ARG A 74 12.94 -9.68 -29.99
C ARG A 74 13.99 -10.35 -29.11
N GLU A 75 15.23 -10.50 -29.60
CA GLU A 75 16.33 -11.06 -28.82
C GLU A 75 16.63 -10.21 -27.58
N HIS A 76 16.74 -8.88 -27.76
CA HIS A 76 17.02 -7.96 -26.64
C HIS A 76 15.86 -7.89 -25.67
N TYR A 77 14.62 -7.88 -26.17
CA TYR A 77 13.42 -8.00 -25.34
C TYR A 77 13.44 -9.27 -24.49
N SER A 78 13.88 -10.40 -25.06
CA SER A 78 13.96 -11.68 -24.35
C SER A 78 15.00 -11.64 -23.22
N ARG A 79 16.12 -10.93 -23.41
CA ARG A 79 17.13 -10.69 -22.37
C ARG A 79 16.59 -9.78 -21.26
N ILE A 80 15.86 -8.72 -21.62
CA ILE A 80 15.19 -7.84 -20.64
C ILE A 80 14.18 -8.66 -19.82
N ARG A 81 13.43 -9.57 -20.45
CA ARG A 81 12.50 -10.46 -19.77
C ARG A 81 13.17 -11.39 -18.75
N GLN A 82 14.36 -11.91 -19.07
CA GLN A 82 15.15 -12.67 -18.10
C GLN A 82 15.56 -11.80 -16.90
N LYS A 83 15.97 -10.55 -17.16
CA LYS A 83 16.32 -9.58 -16.10
C LYS A 83 15.13 -9.21 -15.22
N ILE A 84 13.92 -9.12 -15.77
CA ILE A 84 12.69 -8.92 -14.99
C ILE A 84 12.53 -10.04 -13.96
N VAL A 85 12.69 -11.31 -14.38
CA VAL A 85 12.61 -12.45 -13.44
C VAL A 85 13.72 -12.40 -12.38
N GLU A 86 14.95 -12.08 -12.79
CA GLU A 86 16.09 -11.91 -11.87
C GLU A 86 15.81 -10.83 -10.82
N TYR A 87 15.40 -9.65 -11.26
CA TYR A 87 15.13 -8.50 -10.39
C TYR A 87 13.90 -8.70 -9.51
N PHE A 88 12.91 -9.47 -9.95
CA PHE A 88 11.79 -9.83 -9.07
C PHE A 88 12.27 -10.67 -7.89
N ASN A 89 13.15 -11.65 -8.13
CA ASN A 89 13.68 -12.49 -7.07
C ASN A 89 14.55 -11.71 -6.08
N THR A 90 15.35 -10.75 -6.56
CA THR A 90 16.15 -9.89 -5.68
C THR A 90 15.27 -8.92 -4.89
N LEU A 91 14.20 -8.40 -5.50
CA LEU A 91 13.18 -7.60 -4.81
C LEU A 91 12.49 -8.39 -3.68
N LEU A 92 12.05 -9.62 -3.94
CA LEU A 92 11.47 -10.51 -2.91
C LEU A 92 12.45 -10.75 -1.76
N SER A 93 13.74 -10.93 -2.07
CA SER A 93 14.79 -11.10 -1.06
C SER A 93 15.00 -9.83 -0.23
N ALA A 94 14.99 -8.66 -0.88
CA ALA A 94 15.10 -7.37 -0.21
C ALA A 94 13.91 -7.10 0.71
N GLN A 95 12.68 -7.41 0.28
CA GLN A 95 11.49 -7.33 1.11
C GLN A 95 11.64 -8.21 2.36
N LYS A 96 12.02 -9.49 2.22
CA LYS A 96 12.16 -10.39 3.37
C LYS A 96 13.11 -9.82 4.43
N LYS A 97 14.25 -9.27 3.98
CA LYS A 97 15.22 -8.61 4.87
C LYS A 97 14.60 -7.42 5.58
N LEU A 98 13.92 -6.56 4.84
CA LEU A 98 13.24 -5.37 5.35
C LEU A 98 12.12 -5.70 6.36
N SER A 99 11.32 -6.73 6.08
CA SER A 99 10.31 -7.23 7.00
C SER A 99 10.93 -7.80 8.27
N SER A 100 12.07 -8.48 8.18
CA SER A 100 12.77 -9.05 9.35
C SER A 100 13.48 -8.03 10.23
N LEU A 101 14.11 -7.01 9.62
CA LEU A 101 14.91 -6.02 10.32
C LEU A 101 14.80 -4.69 9.58
N ASP A 102 14.08 -3.75 10.17
CA ASP A 102 13.74 -2.49 9.53
C ASP A 102 14.87 -1.46 9.72
N LEU A 103 15.97 -1.68 8.99
CA LEU A 103 17.12 -0.76 8.98
C LEU A 103 17.11 0.11 7.73
N GLN A 104 17.68 1.32 7.85
CA GLN A 104 17.86 2.24 6.73
C GLN A 104 18.57 1.59 5.52
N GLU A 105 19.55 0.71 5.76
CA GLU A 105 20.25 -0.02 4.69
C GLU A 105 19.33 -1.01 3.96
N ASN A 106 18.47 -1.72 4.69
CA ASN A 106 17.50 -2.64 4.11
C ASN A 106 16.41 -1.89 3.31
N ARG A 107 15.98 -0.71 3.79
CA ARG A 107 15.08 0.19 3.06
C ARG A 107 15.69 0.65 1.74
N LYS A 108 16.94 1.16 1.77
CA LYS A 108 17.69 1.56 0.55
C LYS A 108 17.88 0.42 -0.43
N ASN A 109 18.16 -0.79 0.07
CA ASN A 109 18.30 -1.96 -0.77
C ASN A 109 16.96 -2.35 -1.43
N PHE A 110 15.85 -2.35 -0.67
CA PHE A 110 14.52 -2.58 -1.24
C PHE A 110 14.15 -1.54 -2.29
N GLU A 111 14.39 -0.26 -2.02
CA GLU A 111 14.20 0.83 -2.99
C GLU A 111 14.96 0.58 -4.29
N LEU A 112 16.25 0.25 -4.18
CA LEU A 112 17.10 -0.01 -5.33
C LEU A 112 16.58 -1.18 -6.18
N GLU A 113 16.20 -2.29 -5.55
CA GLU A 113 15.69 -3.47 -6.27
C GLU A 113 14.32 -3.21 -6.91
N ALA A 114 13.44 -2.45 -6.25
CA ALA A 114 12.16 -2.05 -6.83
C ALA A 114 12.34 -1.12 -8.03
N VAL A 115 13.29 -0.18 -7.98
CA VAL A 115 13.65 0.68 -9.11
C VAL A 115 14.20 -0.13 -10.28
N LYS A 116 15.08 -1.11 -10.04
CA LYS A 116 15.59 -2.02 -11.08
C LYS A 116 14.46 -2.76 -11.78
N TYR A 117 13.56 -3.36 -11.00
CA TYR A 117 12.43 -4.11 -11.53
C TYR A 117 11.49 -3.23 -12.35
N LEU A 118 11.11 -2.06 -11.83
CA LEU A 118 10.29 -1.08 -12.54
C LEU A 118 10.93 -0.63 -13.86
N ARG A 119 12.23 -0.30 -13.84
CA ARG A 119 12.95 0.10 -15.06
C ARG A 119 12.99 -1.01 -16.11
N ALA A 120 13.11 -2.26 -15.69
CA ALA A 120 13.09 -3.40 -16.59
C ALA A 120 11.70 -3.60 -17.23
N LEU A 121 10.61 -3.39 -16.48
CA LEU A 121 9.24 -3.35 -17.02
C LEU A 121 9.07 -2.24 -18.06
N GLU A 122 9.54 -1.02 -17.77
CA GLU A 122 9.54 0.10 -18.73
C GLU A 122 10.32 -0.25 -20.01
N ALA A 123 11.50 -0.87 -19.89
CA ALA A 123 12.33 -1.27 -21.02
C ALA A 123 11.66 -2.34 -21.89
N ALA A 124 11.02 -3.32 -21.27
CA ALA A 124 10.27 -4.35 -21.97
C ALA A 124 9.07 -3.75 -22.71
N GLN A 125 8.35 -2.82 -22.07
CA GLN A 125 7.24 -2.08 -22.68
C GLN A 125 7.70 -1.30 -23.92
N ASN A 126 8.83 -0.58 -23.84
CA ASN A 126 9.36 0.18 -24.98
C ASN A 126 9.78 -0.72 -26.15
N CYS A 127 10.42 -1.85 -25.84
CA CYS A 127 10.76 -2.85 -26.85
C CYS A 127 9.50 -3.48 -27.47
N HIS A 128 8.45 -3.69 -26.68
CA HIS A 128 7.19 -4.23 -27.15
C HIS A 128 6.49 -3.26 -28.12
N LEU A 129 6.41 -1.98 -27.78
CA LEU A 129 5.92 -0.93 -28.68
C LEU A 129 6.68 -0.93 -30.01
N LYS A 130 8.01 -1.05 -29.97
CA LYS A 130 8.84 -1.11 -31.16
C LYS A 130 8.52 -2.32 -32.05
N LEU A 131 8.27 -3.49 -31.45
CA LEU A 131 7.86 -4.68 -32.18
C LEU A 131 6.47 -4.50 -32.80
N ILE A 132 5.52 -3.90 -32.09
CA ILE A 132 4.17 -3.61 -32.61
C ILE A 132 4.22 -2.65 -33.82
N GLU A 133 5.11 -1.64 -33.80
CA GLU A 133 5.35 -0.77 -34.96
C GLU A 133 5.83 -1.58 -36.18
N ASP A 134 6.74 -2.54 -35.99
CA ASP A 134 7.23 -3.41 -37.08
C ASP A 134 6.17 -4.42 -37.55
N LEU A 135 5.30 -4.89 -36.65
CA LEU A 135 4.13 -5.70 -36.99
C LEU A 135 3.21 -4.93 -37.95
N GLY A 136 2.96 -3.64 -37.68
CA GLY A 136 2.15 -2.77 -38.54
C GLY A 136 2.68 -2.66 -39.97
N LYS A 137 4.01 -2.63 -40.13
CA LYS A 137 4.68 -2.65 -41.44
C LYS A 137 4.62 -4.01 -42.14
N SER A 138 4.19 -5.04 -41.42
CA SER A 138 4.15 -6.43 -41.88
C SER A 138 2.73 -6.99 -42.00
N ILE A 139 1.68 -6.15 -41.94
CA ILE A 139 0.26 -6.56 -41.95
C ILE A 139 -0.10 -7.49 -43.12
N ASN A 140 0.46 -7.26 -44.31
CA ASN A 140 0.19 -8.06 -45.51
C ASN A 140 1.21 -9.20 -45.74
N LYS A 141 2.09 -9.48 -44.78
CA LYS A 141 3.15 -10.50 -44.92
C LYS A 141 2.69 -11.83 -44.33
N LYS A 142 3.17 -12.93 -44.92
CA LYS A 142 2.85 -14.31 -44.49
C LYS A 142 3.21 -14.63 -43.04
N ASN A 143 4.14 -13.88 -42.44
CA ASN A 143 4.57 -14.06 -41.05
C ASN A 143 3.80 -13.19 -40.04
N PHE A 144 2.78 -12.43 -40.47
CA PHE A 144 2.01 -11.56 -39.60
C PHE A 144 1.41 -12.32 -38.41
N GLU A 145 0.71 -13.42 -38.67
CA GLU A 145 -0.02 -14.16 -37.63
C GLU A 145 0.91 -14.69 -36.53
N ALA A 146 2.07 -15.26 -36.90
CA ALA A 146 3.05 -15.74 -35.95
C ALA A 146 3.65 -14.60 -35.10
N LYS A 147 3.90 -13.43 -35.72
CA LYS A 147 4.37 -12.23 -35.01
C LYS A 147 3.30 -11.67 -34.07
N TYR A 148 2.03 -11.64 -34.51
CA TYR A 148 0.90 -11.20 -33.72
C TYR A 148 0.72 -12.07 -32.48
N GLN A 149 0.66 -13.41 -32.64
CA GLN A 149 0.51 -14.35 -31.53
C GLN A 149 1.65 -14.27 -30.51
N PHE A 150 2.87 -13.98 -30.98
CA PHE A 150 3.99 -13.71 -30.09
C PHE A 150 3.73 -12.47 -29.23
N LEU A 151 3.39 -11.33 -29.86
CA LEU A 151 3.17 -10.07 -29.14
C LEU A 151 1.96 -10.12 -28.21
N ASP A 152 0.90 -10.83 -28.60
CA ASP A 152 -0.28 -11.00 -27.77
C ASP A 152 0.04 -11.74 -26.46
N LYS A 153 0.83 -12.81 -26.52
CA LYS A 153 1.32 -13.51 -25.32
C LYS A 153 2.24 -12.65 -24.47
N GLU A 154 3.12 -11.88 -25.11
CA GLU A 154 4.03 -10.98 -24.39
C GLU A 154 3.27 -9.80 -23.74
N ARG A 155 2.13 -9.39 -24.31
CA ARG A 155 1.23 -8.38 -23.72
C ARG A 155 0.62 -8.92 -22.43
N GLU A 156 0.04 -10.11 -22.47
CA GLU A 156 -0.54 -10.76 -21.28
C GLU A 156 0.52 -10.97 -20.19
N TRP A 157 1.73 -11.36 -20.58
CA TRP A 157 2.83 -11.54 -19.65
C TRP A 157 3.24 -10.21 -18.99
N LEU A 158 3.36 -9.12 -19.75
CA LEU A 158 3.66 -7.79 -19.18
C LEU A 158 2.57 -7.27 -18.26
N ASP A 159 1.29 -7.48 -18.60
CA ASP A 159 0.17 -7.11 -17.73
C ASP A 159 0.19 -7.89 -16.41
N LEU A 160 0.50 -9.19 -16.47
CA LEU A 160 0.65 -10.03 -15.30
C LEU A 160 1.82 -9.55 -14.41
N GLU A 161 3.00 -9.29 -14.98
CA GLU A 161 4.15 -8.81 -14.20
C GLU A 161 3.93 -7.42 -13.60
N THR A 162 3.29 -6.51 -14.33
CA THR A 162 2.91 -5.19 -13.83
C THR A 162 1.92 -5.31 -12.66
N SER A 163 0.93 -6.19 -12.79
CA SER A 163 -0.05 -6.46 -11.73
C SER A 163 0.59 -7.12 -10.50
N LYS A 164 1.55 -8.03 -10.69
CA LYS A 164 2.33 -8.62 -9.60
C LYS A 164 3.13 -7.55 -8.87
N PHE A 165 3.77 -6.63 -9.60
CA PHE A 165 4.52 -5.54 -8.98
C PHE A 165 3.64 -4.67 -8.10
N LYS A 166 2.48 -4.26 -8.64
CA LYS A 166 1.52 -3.43 -7.94
C LYS A 166 1.10 -4.06 -6.62
N ARG A 167 0.64 -5.32 -6.67
CA ARG A 167 0.24 -6.07 -5.48
C ARG A 167 1.38 -6.16 -4.46
N HIS A 168 2.60 -6.40 -4.94
CA HIS A 168 3.75 -6.50 -4.08
C HIS A 168 4.08 -5.19 -3.35
N LEU A 169 3.98 -4.06 -4.03
CA LEU A 169 4.15 -2.75 -3.40
C LEU A 169 3.05 -2.45 -2.38
N GLU A 170 1.81 -2.83 -2.69
CA GLU A 170 0.67 -2.74 -1.77
C GLU A 170 0.95 -3.57 -0.49
N GLU A 171 1.35 -4.83 -0.62
CA GLU A 171 1.72 -5.72 0.51
C GLU A 171 2.85 -5.13 1.38
N VAL A 172 3.86 -4.53 0.76
CA VAL A 172 4.97 -3.90 1.47
C VAL A 172 4.51 -2.65 2.23
N SER A 173 3.74 -1.78 1.56
CA SER A 173 3.15 -0.59 2.18
C SER A 173 2.28 -0.99 3.37
N GLU A 174 1.42 -1.98 3.19
CA GLU A 174 0.57 -2.54 4.25
C GLU A 174 1.41 -3.05 5.43
N THR A 175 2.52 -3.76 5.16
CA THR A 175 3.42 -4.25 6.21
C THR A 175 4.08 -3.12 6.99
N PHE A 176 4.51 -2.05 6.32
CA PHE A 176 5.13 -0.91 6.99
C PHE A 176 4.15 -0.15 7.86
N ILE A 177 2.96 0.12 7.33
CA ILE A 177 1.95 0.82 8.09
C ILE A 177 1.47 -0.05 9.26
N GLN A 178 1.33 -1.36 9.06
CA GLN A 178 1.07 -2.30 10.14
C GLN A 178 2.16 -2.21 11.22
N LYS A 179 3.45 -2.24 10.85
CA LYS A 179 4.55 -2.08 11.82
C LYS A 179 4.46 -0.76 12.60
N GLN A 180 4.21 0.36 11.92
CA GLN A 180 4.05 1.67 12.56
C GLN A 180 2.90 1.69 13.56
N ILE A 181 1.83 0.95 13.30
CA ILE A 181 0.63 0.94 14.15
C ILE A 181 0.72 -0.09 15.28
N THR A 182 1.27 -1.28 15.01
CA THR A 182 1.32 -2.37 16.00
C THR A 182 2.53 -2.31 16.93
N SER A 183 3.62 -1.70 16.46
CA SER A 183 4.88 -1.55 17.22
C SER A 183 5.57 -0.26 16.78
N PRO A 184 4.99 0.91 17.08
CA PRO A 184 5.60 2.19 16.74
C PRO A 184 7.03 2.26 17.28
N GLU A 185 7.96 2.76 16.47
CA GLU A 185 9.29 3.07 16.98
C GLU A 185 9.15 4.05 18.16
N LYS A 186 9.94 3.84 19.21
CA LYS A 186 9.90 4.68 20.40
C LYS A 186 10.14 6.13 19.97
N ASN A 187 9.13 6.98 20.14
CA ASN A 187 9.09 8.40 19.72
C ASN A 187 8.76 8.70 18.24
N ALA A 188 8.22 7.78 17.45
CA ALA A 188 7.68 8.10 16.13
C ALA A 188 6.45 9.02 16.24
N GLU A 189 6.44 10.09 15.45
CA GLU A 189 5.28 10.97 15.30
C GLU A 189 4.28 10.29 14.35
N ILE A 190 3.05 10.07 14.80
CA ILE A 190 1.99 9.40 14.03
C ILE A 190 0.90 10.42 13.70
N ASP A 191 0.53 10.50 12.42
CA ASP A 191 -0.71 11.17 12.00
C ASP A 191 -1.91 10.29 12.41
N LEU A 192 -2.56 10.67 13.51
CA LEU A 192 -3.72 9.94 14.03
C LEU A 192 -4.90 9.95 13.08
N LYS A 193 -5.06 11.01 12.29
CA LYS A 193 -6.17 11.09 11.34
C LYS A 193 -5.99 10.05 10.25
N GLU A 194 -4.80 9.97 9.66
CA GLU A 194 -4.46 8.96 8.66
C GLU A 194 -4.55 7.53 9.23
N ALA A 195 -4.06 7.31 10.45
CA ALA A 195 -4.15 6.01 11.11
C ALA A 195 -5.61 5.56 11.34
N LEU A 196 -6.48 6.47 11.79
CA LEU A 196 -7.90 6.19 12.02
C LEU A 196 -8.71 6.06 10.72
N ASP A 197 -8.40 6.84 9.69
CA ASP A 197 -9.03 6.74 8.37
C ASP A 197 -8.84 5.36 7.73
N ASN A 198 -7.71 4.72 8.04
CA ASN A 198 -7.35 3.40 7.54
C ASN A 198 -7.57 2.25 8.56
N LEU A 199 -8.13 2.53 9.75
CA LEU A 199 -8.30 1.57 10.85
C LEU A 199 -9.07 0.29 10.46
N GLN A 200 -10.13 0.43 9.65
CA GLN A 200 -10.93 -0.70 9.16
C GLN A 200 -10.12 -1.65 8.28
N HIS A 201 -9.24 -1.10 7.47
CA HIS A 201 -8.33 -1.88 6.65
C HIS A 201 -7.30 -2.61 7.52
N TYR A 202 -6.66 -1.92 8.48
CA TYR A 202 -5.66 -2.55 9.37
C TYR A 202 -6.23 -3.63 10.29
N TYR A 203 -7.44 -3.41 10.81
CA TYR A 203 -8.14 -4.39 11.63
C TYR A 203 -8.43 -5.67 10.83
N THR A 204 -8.90 -5.52 9.58
CA THR A 204 -9.17 -6.65 8.69
C THR A 204 -7.88 -7.42 8.34
N LEU A 205 -6.82 -6.69 7.99
CA LEU A 205 -5.52 -7.28 7.64
C LEU A 205 -4.88 -8.03 8.82
N THR A 206 -4.82 -7.42 10.00
CA THR A 206 -4.24 -8.05 11.21
C THR A 206 -4.99 -9.32 11.59
N TYR A 207 -6.30 -9.36 11.36
CA TYR A 207 -7.12 -10.55 11.57
C TYR A 207 -6.82 -11.64 10.53
N ASP A 208 -6.71 -11.26 9.25
CA ASP A 208 -6.41 -12.19 8.15
C ASP A 208 -5.00 -12.79 8.27
N THR A 209 -4.00 -12.00 8.68
CA THR A 209 -2.63 -12.48 8.96
C THR A 209 -2.59 -13.46 10.14
N HIS A 210 -3.42 -13.26 11.17
CA HIS A 210 -3.36 -14.07 12.40
C HIS A 210 -4.17 -15.37 12.33
N TYR A 211 -5.27 -15.39 11.58
CA TYR A 211 -6.20 -16.54 11.52
C TYR A 211 -6.19 -17.28 10.17
N GLY A 212 -5.52 -16.73 9.15
CA GLY A 212 -5.33 -17.35 7.83
C GLY A 212 -6.56 -17.27 6.91
N GLU A 213 -6.34 -17.32 5.59
CA GLU A 213 -7.39 -17.12 4.56
C GLU A 213 -8.38 -18.29 4.37
N SER A 214 -8.29 -19.38 5.16
CA SER A 214 -9.02 -20.62 4.89
C SER A 214 -10.48 -20.65 5.40
N GLY A 215 -11.33 -21.41 4.71
CA GLY A 215 -12.80 -21.28 4.69
C GLY A 215 -13.58 -21.46 6.01
N PHE A 216 -13.00 -22.05 7.06
CA PHE A 216 -13.66 -22.15 8.37
C PHE A 216 -13.57 -20.82 9.14
N TRP A 217 -12.39 -20.16 9.13
CA TRP A 217 -12.20 -18.84 9.74
C TRP A 217 -12.90 -17.73 8.96
N ARG A 218 -13.03 -17.87 7.63
CA ARG A 218 -13.81 -16.94 6.79
C ARG A 218 -15.32 -16.98 7.07
N TRP A 219 -15.85 -18.13 7.52
CA TRP A 219 -17.24 -18.25 7.94
C TRP A 219 -17.48 -17.60 9.31
N ILE A 220 -16.56 -17.78 10.25
CA ILE A 220 -16.52 -17.05 11.54
C ILE A 220 -16.34 -15.53 11.29
N LYS A 221 -15.53 -15.13 10.30
CA LYS A 221 -15.32 -13.73 9.85
C LYS A 221 -16.62 -13.04 9.45
N ASN A 222 -17.53 -13.70 8.75
CA ASN A 222 -18.82 -13.12 8.39
C ASN A 222 -19.78 -12.99 9.58
N LEU A 223 -19.67 -13.88 10.58
CA LEU A 223 -20.43 -13.78 11.84
C LEU A 223 -19.89 -12.66 12.75
N LEU A 224 -18.57 -12.42 12.74
CA LEU A 224 -17.89 -11.35 13.50
C LEU A 224 -17.85 -10.00 12.76
N GLN A 225 -18.16 -9.93 11.47
CA GLN A 225 -18.34 -8.66 10.75
C GLN A 225 -19.54 -7.83 11.29
N ASN A 226 -20.43 -8.45 12.07
CA ASN A 226 -21.48 -7.78 12.86
C ASN A 226 -21.10 -7.56 14.34
N SER A 227 -19.86 -7.84 14.72
CA SER A 227 -19.38 -7.70 16.10
C SER A 227 -19.28 -6.23 16.51
N ASP A 228 -19.35 -6.00 17.82
CA ASP A 228 -19.15 -4.68 18.43
C ASP A 228 -17.85 -4.01 17.97
N ARG A 229 -16.81 -4.79 17.61
CA ARG A 229 -15.50 -4.28 17.17
C ARG A 229 -15.55 -3.57 15.82
N VAL A 230 -16.33 -4.07 14.85
CA VAL A 230 -16.51 -3.38 13.56
C VAL A 230 -17.27 -2.08 13.74
N LYS A 231 -18.26 -2.06 14.65
CA LYS A 231 -19.02 -0.84 14.96
C LYS A 231 -18.14 0.20 15.68
N GLU A 232 -17.24 -0.25 16.56
CA GLU A 232 -16.25 0.60 17.22
C GLU A 232 -15.22 1.18 16.25
N VAL A 233 -14.75 0.38 15.28
CA VAL A 233 -13.87 0.86 14.21
C VAL A 233 -14.57 1.90 13.34
N ASN A 234 -15.82 1.63 12.93
CA ASN A 234 -16.60 2.57 12.14
C ASN A 234 -16.86 3.88 12.89
N PHE A 235 -17.10 3.81 14.21
CA PHE A 235 -17.24 4.99 15.06
C PHE A 235 -15.95 5.83 15.05
N LEU A 236 -14.79 5.22 15.31
CA LEU A 236 -13.50 5.91 15.31
C LEU A 236 -13.16 6.54 13.95
N ALA A 237 -13.36 5.79 12.86
CA ALA A 237 -13.10 6.28 11.51
C ALA A 237 -14.03 7.43 11.11
N THR A 238 -15.31 7.39 11.54
CA THR A 238 -16.27 8.45 11.23
C THR A 238 -16.00 9.71 12.04
N LEU A 239 -15.69 9.55 13.34
CA LEU A 239 -15.33 10.65 14.23
C LEU A 239 -14.06 11.37 13.75
N SER A 240 -13.03 10.61 13.34
CA SER A 240 -11.75 11.18 12.85
C SER A 240 -11.89 12.06 11.61
N LYS A 241 -12.87 11.76 10.75
CA LYS A 241 -13.14 12.50 9.50
C LYS A 241 -13.85 13.82 9.72
N HIS A 242 -14.39 14.05 10.92
CA HIS A 242 -15.08 15.31 11.19
C HIS A 242 -14.08 16.47 11.15
N PRO A 243 -14.39 17.58 10.44
CA PRO A 243 -13.47 18.71 10.29
C PRO A 243 -12.98 19.29 11.61
N ASP A 244 -13.86 19.31 12.62
CA ASP A 244 -13.57 19.88 13.95
C ASP A 244 -12.89 18.86 14.90
N CYS A 245 -12.64 17.63 14.45
CA CYS A 245 -11.99 16.63 15.28
C CYS A 245 -10.49 16.93 15.42
N THR A 246 -10.07 17.27 16.64
CA THR A 246 -8.66 17.45 16.99
C THR A 246 -7.99 16.13 17.33
N ASP A 247 -6.65 16.12 17.40
CA ASP A 247 -5.91 14.92 17.80
C ASP A 247 -6.13 14.54 19.26
N ALA A 248 -6.42 15.50 20.15
CA ALA A 248 -6.85 15.18 21.52
C ALA A 248 -8.17 14.41 21.55
N VAL A 249 -9.14 14.82 20.75
CA VAL A 249 -10.44 14.14 20.62
C VAL A 249 -10.24 12.75 20.02
N ARG A 250 -9.39 12.61 18.98
CA ARG A 250 -9.02 11.30 18.40
C ARG A 250 -8.39 10.38 19.44
N MET A 251 -7.46 10.90 20.26
CA MET A 251 -6.81 10.13 21.31
C MET A 251 -7.79 9.70 22.40
N GLN A 252 -8.64 10.60 22.90
CA GLN A 252 -9.64 10.24 23.89
C GLN A 252 -10.65 9.21 23.36
N ALA A 253 -11.01 9.28 22.07
CA ALA A 253 -11.84 8.27 21.42
C ALA A 253 -11.12 6.91 21.31
N ILE A 254 -9.83 6.91 20.97
CA ILE A 254 -8.97 5.71 20.98
C ILE A 254 -8.94 5.08 22.38
N PHE A 255 -8.72 5.89 23.43
CA PHE A 255 -8.74 5.44 24.83
C PHE A 255 -10.11 4.89 25.24
N LEU A 256 -11.20 5.52 24.82
CA LEU A 256 -12.56 5.06 25.09
C LEU A 256 -12.78 3.62 24.59
N VAL A 257 -12.42 3.35 23.34
CA VAL A 257 -12.57 2.01 22.75
C VAL A 257 -11.59 1.03 23.40
N HIS A 258 -10.32 1.41 23.58
CA HIS A 258 -9.30 0.56 24.19
C HIS A 258 -9.67 0.15 25.63
N ASN A 259 -10.07 1.11 26.47
CA ASN A 259 -10.40 0.86 27.87
C ASN A 259 -11.69 0.05 28.02
N LYS A 260 -12.69 0.28 27.15
CA LYS A 260 -13.88 -0.57 27.07
C LYS A 260 -13.50 -2.02 26.73
N ILE A 261 -12.60 -2.25 25.77
CA ILE A 261 -12.13 -3.61 25.45
C ILE A 261 -11.45 -4.25 26.67
N ASN A 262 -10.60 -3.49 27.38
CA ASN A 262 -9.93 -3.98 28.60
C ASN A 262 -10.89 -4.32 29.73
N ALA A 263 -11.91 -3.50 29.95
CA ALA A 263 -12.86 -3.69 31.05
C ALA A 263 -13.89 -4.80 30.78
N SER A 264 -14.21 -5.08 29.51
CA SER A 264 -15.31 -5.98 29.13
C SER A 264 -14.91 -7.43 28.86
N GLU A 265 -13.62 -7.78 28.78
CA GLU A 265 -13.18 -9.12 28.36
C GLU A 265 -12.36 -9.86 29.44
N LEU A 266 -12.93 -10.94 29.99
CA LEU A 266 -12.21 -11.93 30.83
C LEU A 266 -11.05 -12.64 30.08
N PHE A 267 -11.00 -12.51 28.75
CA PHE A 267 -9.96 -13.01 27.86
C PHE A 267 -9.36 -11.88 26.98
N ALA A 268 -9.24 -10.66 27.52
CA ALA A 268 -8.75 -9.46 26.81
C ALA A 268 -7.33 -9.55 26.22
N GLN A 269 -6.64 -10.69 26.32
CA GLN A 269 -5.31 -10.91 25.73
C GLN A 269 -5.35 -11.20 24.22
N GLY A 270 -6.54 -11.42 23.62
CA GLY A 270 -6.66 -11.81 22.21
C GLY A 270 -7.19 -10.74 21.24
N SER A 271 -7.62 -9.56 21.70
CA SER A 271 -8.27 -8.57 20.83
C SER A 271 -7.26 -7.79 19.98
N LYS A 272 -7.29 -7.98 18.66
CA LYS A 272 -6.41 -7.27 17.71
C LYS A 272 -6.68 -5.78 17.62
N LEU A 273 -7.95 -5.38 17.78
CA LEU A 273 -8.29 -3.96 17.86
C LEU A 273 -7.65 -3.32 19.09
N LYS A 274 -7.65 -4.02 20.23
CA LYS A 274 -6.96 -3.54 21.43
C LYS A 274 -5.47 -3.37 21.20
N ASP A 275 -4.79 -4.33 20.56
CA ASP A 275 -3.36 -4.22 20.28
C ASP A 275 -3.05 -3.02 19.37
N ILE A 276 -3.86 -2.80 18.33
CA ILE A 276 -3.76 -1.64 17.43
C ILE A 276 -3.96 -0.34 18.20
N LEU A 277 -5.02 -0.23 18.99
CA LEU A 277 -5.32 0.98 19.76
C LEU A 277 -4.29 1.25 20.85
N ARG A 278 -3.72 0.20 21.46
CA ARG A 278 -2.61 0.31 22.41
C ARG A 278 -1.40 0.97 21.75
N GLY A 279 -0.97 0.46 20.59
CA GLY A 279 0.16 1.03 19.85
C GLY A 279 -0.05 2.51 19.51
N LEU A 280 -1.24 2.87 19.04
CA LEU A 280 -1.61 4.27 18.79
C LEU A 280 -1.59 5.13 20.08
N SER A 281 -2.07 4.57 21.20
CA SER A 281 -2.12 5.29 22.48
C SER A 281 -0.76 5.49 23.15
N GLU A 282 0.21 4.62 22.86
CA GLU A 282 1.58 4.65 23.41
C GLU A 282 2.55 5.49 22.55
N SER A 283 2.08 6.02 21.42
CA SER A 283 2.89 6.83 20.49
C SER A 283 2.99 8.29 20.93
N ASN A 284 4.08 8.97 20.56
CA ASN A 284 4.27 10.39 20.88
C ASN A 284 3.38 11.27 20.00
N VAL A 285 2.16 11.51 20.45
CA VAL A 285 1.25 12.47 19.81
C VAL A 285 1.43 13.83 20.49
N HIS A 286 1.78 14.86 19.71
CA HIS A 286 1.80 16.24 20.20
C HIS A 286 0.37 16.76 20.35
N VAL A 287 -0.23 16.51 21.52
CA VAL A 287 -1.48 17.14 21.93
C VAL A 287 -1.17 18.56 22.38
N ARG A 288 -1.82 19.57 21.78
CA ARG A 288 -1.64 20.97 22.23
C ARG A 288 -2.46 21.19 23.49
N GLU A 289 -1.94 21.99 24.42
CA GLU A 289 -2.56 22.26 25.74
C GLU A 289 -3.97 22.91 25.68
N HIS A 290 -4.43 23.31 24.48
CA HIS A 290 -5.74 23.92 24.24
C HIS A 290 -6.69 23.05 23.41
N ASP A 291 -6.35 21.78 23.20
CA ASP A 291 -7.20 20.89 22.43
C ASP A 291 -8.45 20.46 23.23
N ASP A 292 -9.59 20.48 22.54
CA ASP A 292 -10.90 20.12 23.07
C ASP A 292 -10.97 18.67 23.60
N ASN A 293 -11.96 18.37 24.45
CA ASN A 293 -12.17 17.03 25.00
C ASN A 293 -13.31 16.30 24.28
N LEU A 294 -13.31 14.96 24.36
CA LEU A 294 -14.29 14.12 23.66
C LEU A 294 -15.72 14.40 24.13
N ALA A 295 -15.95 14.71 25.41
CA ALA A 295 -17.29 14.98 25.90
C ALA A 295 -17.89 16.28 25.33
N HIS A 296 -17.08 17.34 25.26
CA HIS A 296 -17.49 18.60 24.65
C HIS A 296 -17.75 18.41 23.15
N PHE A 297 -16.81 17.80 22.43
CA PHE A 297 -16.95 17.49 21.01
C PHE A 297 -18.22 16.68 20.69
N LEU A 298 -18.51 15.62 21.45
CA LEU A 298 -19.74 14.82 21.25
C LEU A 298 -21.03 15.58 21.60
N SER A 299 -20.94 16.59 22.48
CA SER A 299 -22.08 17.45 22.81
C SER A 299 -22.40 18.48 21.71
N GLU A 300 -21.36 18.98 21.03
CA GLU A 300 -21.50 19.88 19.88
C GLU A 300 -21.89 19.13 18.59
N HIS A 301 -21.51 17.85 18.48
CA HIS A 301 -21.80 16.98 17.34
C HIS A 301 -22.62 15.73 17.76
N PRO A 302 -23.90 15.90 18.15
CA PRO A 302 -24.71 14.81 18.68
C PRO A 302 -24.99 13.68 17.67
N ASP A 303 -24.91 13.97 16.37
CA ASP A 303 -24.99 13.01 15.28
C ASP A 303 -23.84 11.99 15.34
N LEU A 304 -22.61 12.42 15.64
CA LEU A 304 -21.48 11.53 15.87
C LEU A 304 -21.65 10.71 17.15
N GLY A 305 -22.19 11.33 18.20
CA GLY A 305 -22.54 10.63 19.42
C GLY A 305 -23.53 9.48 19.17
N ASN A 306 -24.49 9.66 18.26
CA ASN A 306 -25.49 8.65 17.92
C ASN A 306 -24.94 7.47 17.10
N LEU A 307 -23.77 7.62 16.48
CA LEU A 307 -23.05 6.53 15.83
C LEU A 307 -22.28 5.65 16.83
N MET A 308 -22.16 6.09 18.08
CA MET A 308 -21.50 5.32 19.13
C MET A 308 -22.27 4.01 19.38
N PRO A 309 -21.63 2.83 19.29
CA PRO A 309 -22.28 1.56 19.52
C PRO A 309 -22.83 1.47 20.95
N LYS A 310 -24.00 0.84 21.16
CA LYS A 310 -24.67 0.79 22.47
C LYS A 310 -23.76 0.36 23.63
N ASN A 311 -22.94 -0.67 23.42
CA ASN A 311 -22.02 -1.17 24.46
C ASN A 311 -20.86 -0.21 24.74
N LEU A 312 -20.44 0.59 23.75
CA LEU A 312 -19.45 1.65 23.93
C LEU A 312 -20.08 2.86 24.63
N ARG A 313 -21.33 3.21 24.26
CA ARG A 313 -22.10 4.30 24.89
C ARG A 313 -22.35 4.04 26.37
N ASN A 314 -22.78 2.83 26.73
CA ASN A 314 -22.93 2.47 28.14
C ASN A 314 -21.61 2.65 28.92
N TYR A 315 -20.49 2.19 28.36
CA TYR A 315 -19.18 2.35 28.99
C TYR A 315 -18.77 3.83 29.09
N TYR A 316 -19.03 4.62 28.05
CA TYR A 316 -18.79 6.05 28.06
C TYR A 316 -19.61 6.76 29.15
N ASP A 317 -20.90 6.45 29.27
CA ASP A 317 -21.79 7.06 30.25
C ASP A 317 -21.31 6.77 31.69
N ASP A 318 -20.93 5.51 31.96
CA ASP A 318 -20.40 5.05 33.25
C ASP A 318 -19.05 5.70 33.61
N ASN A 319 -18.27 6.13 32.61
CA ASN A 319 -16.92 6.68 32.78
C ASN A 319 -16.79 8.13 32.24
N SER A 320 -17.93 8.83 32.09
CA SER A 320 -18.01 10.11 31.37
C SER A 320 -17.09 11.21 31.93
N LYS A 321 -16.79 11.15 33.23
CA LYS A 321 -15.87 12.09 33.91
C LYS A 321 -14.44 12.03 33.38
N ASP A 322 -14.01 10.89 32.85
CA ASP A 322 -12.65 10.72 32.33
C ASP A 322 -12.47 11.43 30.98
N TYR A 323 -13.57 11.57 30.22
CA TYR A 323 -13.59 12.19 28.90
C TYR A 323 -13.98 13.69 28.92
N GLN A 324 -14.14 14.27 30.11
CA GLN A 324 -14.38 15.71 30.33
C GLN A 324 -13.08 16.49 30.62
N LYS A 325 -11.95 15.79 30.80
CA LYS A 325 -10.67 16.41 31.13
C LYS A 325 -10.03 16.98 29.85
N ILE A 326 -9.73 18.28 29.86
CA ILE A 326 -9.01 18.97 28.79
C ILE A 326 -7.54 18.54 28.83
N GLY A 327 -6.96 18.25 27.66
CA GLY A 327 -5.50 18.32 27.48
C GLY A 327 -4.62 17.24 28.12
N SER A 328 -5.11 16.05 28.51
CA SER A 328 -4.18 14.99 28.93
C SER A 328 -4.61 13.58 28.54
N ALA A 329 -4.01 13.07 27.46
CA ALA A 329 -3.85 11.63 27.24
C ALA A 329 -3.16 10.93 28.42
N THR A 330 -2.38 11.69 29.22
CA THR A 330 -1.59 11.20 30.36
C THR A 330 -2.41 10.85 31.62
N LEU A 331 -3.66 11.31 31.74
CA LEU A 331 -4.50 11.05 32.93
C LEU A 331 -5.47 9.86 32.74
N LEU A 332 -5.40 9.13 31.62
CA LEU A 332 -6.29 8.02 31.27
C LEU A 332 -5.62 6.63 31.33
N GLN A 333 -4.38 6.56 31.84
CA GLN A 333 -3.62 5.32 32.06
C GLN A 333 -4.01 4.60 33.36
#